data_AF-A0A366E6V5-F1
#
_entry.id   AF-A0A366E6V5-F1
#
_cell.length_a   1.000
_cell.length_b   1.000
_cell.length_c   1.000
_cell.angle_alpha   90.00
_cell.angle_beta   90.00
_cell.angle_gamma   90.00
#
_symmetry.space_group_name_H-M   'P 1'
#
loop_
_entity.id
_entity.type
_entity.pdbx_description
1 polymer ?
#
loop_
_entity_poly.entity_id
_entity_poly.type
_entity_poly.pdbx_seq_one_letter_code
_entity_poly.pdbx_strand_id
1 'polypeptide(L)'
;MSIQSGEISAAAGQSVFSAHAERVHSAIRGSGAARSALVASWQRSARLHGLKPQDSGRPQTITAQRLREVQEHVEPLTHLAQPVLDRLFQSVGGIGCCVLLADSQGVPVERRGAVADDDVFHQWGLWTGAVWSEACEGTNGIGTCIVEQRAVTIHRDQHFHARNSGLSCSVAPIHDHTGRLVAVLDVSSCRSDLTEGYAGLIFAAVNEAARKIETDYFRYHFQKARIVLAPVAEHNSGALLAIDRDDMVIGASRSARLALGLGEDGLKDPVPAADFFGVLTEKTTDMAEAERGVIIRALARSEGKISLAAKILGMSRATLHRKLNRLQIRRND
;
A
#
# COMPACT_ATOMS: atom_id res chain seq x y z
N MET A 1 -18.68 -50.92 2.07
CA MET A 1 -18.81 -50.05 3.27
C MET A 1 -18.31 -48.62 3.04
N SER A 2 -18.11 -48.17 1.79
CA SER A 2 -17.45 -46.88 1.46
C SER A 2 -18.40 -45.75 1.05
N ILE A 3 -19.71 -45.91 1.26
CA ILE A 3 -20.73 -44.90 0.89
C ILE A 3 -21.06 -43.99 2.10
N GLN A 4 -20.95 -44.50 3.33
CA GLN A 4 -21.28 -43.73 4.55
C GLN A 4 -20.24 -42.68 4.95
N SER A 5 -18.96 -42.80 4.54
CA SER A 5 -17.91 -41.83 4.91
C SER A 5 -17.98 -40.51 4.14
N GLY A 6 -18.55 -40.51 2.93
CA GLY A 6 -18.74 -39.29 2.13
C GLY A 6 -19.94 -38.46 2.58
N GLU A 7 -21.04 -39.11 2.97
CA GLU A 7 -22.26 -38.45 3.45
C GLU A 7 -22.08 -37.78 4.82
N ILE A 8 -21.32 -38.40 5.73
CA ILE A 8 -21.02 -37.83 7.06
C ILE A 8 -20.15 -36.56 6.94
N SER A 9 -19.19 -36.54 6.00
CA SER A 9 -18.32 -35.37 5.74
C SER A 9 -19.10 -34.21 5.10
N ALA A 10 -19.99 -34.51 4.15
CA ALA A 10 -20.85 -33.51 3.51
C ALA A 10 -21.89 -32.92 4.49
N ALA A 11 -22.49 -33.76 5.34
CA ALA A 11 -23.44 -33.33 6.37
C ALA A 11 -22.76 -32.48 7.46
N ALA A 12 -21.54 -32.84 7.88
CA ALA A 12 -20.75 -32.04 8.82
C ALA A 12 -20.37 -30.67 8.23
N GLY A 13 -19.99 -30.61 6.94
CA GLY A 13 -19.72 -29.36 6.24
C GLY A 13 -20.94 -28.44 6.12
N GLN A 14 -22.12 -29.00 5.81
CA GLN A 14 -23.39 -28.25 5.80
C GLN A 14 -23.78 -27.72 7.18
N SER A 15 -23.54 -28.49 8.25
CA SER A 15 -23.80 -28.07 9.62
C SER A 15 -22.92 -26.88 10.05
N VAL A 16 -21.64 -26.87 9.67
CA VAL A 16 -20.71 -25.77 9.99
C VAL A 16 -21.08 -24.50 9.21
N PHE A 17 -21.42 -24.61 7.93
CA PHE A 17 -21.83 -23.46 7.13
C PHE A 17 -23.15 -22.83 7.61
N SER A 18 -24.10 -23.66 8.07
CA SER A 18 -25.34 -23.18 8.68
C SER A 18 -25.08 -22.42 9.98
N ALA A 19 -24.23 -22.97 10.86
CA ALA A 19 -23.88 -22.33 12.14
C ALA A 19 -23.18 -20.97 11.95
N HIS A 20 -22.29 -20.86 10.95
CA HIS A 20 -21.65 -19.59 10.60
C HIS A 20 -22.67 -18.56 10.11
N ALA A 21 -23.58 -18.96 9.20
CA ALA A 21 -24.61 -18.06 8.70
C ALA A 21 -25.51 -17.52 9.82
N GLU A 22 -25.89 -18.37 10.78
CA GLU A 22 -26.65 -17.97 11.97
C GLU A 22 -25.88 -16.98 12.85
N ARG A 23 -24.57 -17.19 13.04
CA ARG A 23 -23.71 -16.26 13.79
C ARG A 23 -23.71 -14.88 13.14
N VAL A 24 -23.51 -14.80 11.82
CA VAL A 24 -23.53 -13.53 11.09
C VAL A 24 -24.91 -12.86 11.24
N HIS A 25 -26.00 -13.60 11.03
CA HIS A 25 -27.37 -13.07 11.22
C HIS A 25 -27.65 -12.60 12.65
N SER A 26 -27.13 -13.28 13.66
CA SER A 26 -27.25 -12.87 15.06
C SER A 26 -26.51 -11.55 15.32
N ALA A 27 -25.26 -11.45 14.84
CA ALA A 27 -24.43 -10.26 15.01
C ALA A 27 -25.03 -9.00 14.35
N ILE A 28 -25.59 -9.11 13.14
CA ILE A 28 -26.18 -7.96 12.41
C ILE A 28 -27.56 -7.54 12.93
N ARG A 29 -28.24 -8.38 13.72
CA ARG A 29 -29.53 -8.04 14.36
C ARG A 29 -29.33 -7.26 15.66
N GLY A 30 -28.19 -7.45 16.32
CA GLY A 30 -27.82 -6.69 17.52
C GLY A 30 -27.27 -5.29 17.22
N SER A 31 -26.84 -4.59 18.27
CA SER A 31 -26.17 -3.27 18.18
C SER A 31 -24.65 -3.37 17.97
N GLY A 32 -24.15 -4.54 17.57
CA GLY A 32 -22.71 -4.85 17.49
C GLY A 32 -21.94 -4.02 16.45
N ALA A 33 -22.60 -3.54 15.40
CA ALA A 33 -21.96 -2.75 14.34
C ALA A 33 -21.35 -1.43 14.84
N ALA A 34 -21.94 -0.81 15.89
CA ALA A 34 -21.39 0.41 16.49
C ALA A 34 -20.10 0.16 17.30
N ARG A 35 -19.78 -1.09 17.62
CA ARG A 35 -18.67 -1.48 18.51
C ARG A 35 -17.61 -2.34 17.82
N SER A 36 -17.86 -2.76 16.57
CA SER A 36 -16.96 -3.65 15.84
C SER A 36 -16.98 -3.33 14.35
N ALA A 37 -15.81 -2.98 13.81
CA ALA A 37 -15.61 -2.77 12.38
C ALA A 37 -15.98 -4.03 11.56
N LEU A 38 -15.75 -5.22 12.12
CA LEU A 38 -16.16 -6.48 11.50
C LEU A 38 -17.67 -6.58 11.35
N VAL A 39 -18.42 -6.34 12.43
CA VAL A 39 -19.89 -6.41 12.40
C VAL A 39 -20.46 -5.29 11.51
N ALA A 40 -19.81 -4.12 11.46
CA ALA A 40 -20.16 -3.07 10.52
C ALA A 40 -20.00 -3.53 9.05
N SER A 41 -18.90 -4.21 8.70
CA SER A 41 -18.68 -4.80 7.37
C SER A 41 -19.72 -5.90 7.05
N TRP A 42 -20.05 -6.79 8.00
CA TRP A 42 -21.14 -7.76 7.81
C TRP A 42 -22.49 -7.09 7.58
N GLN A 43 -22.77 -6.01 8.31
CA GLN A 43 -24.00 -5.27 8.13
C GLN A 43 -24.07 -4.58 6.76
N ARG A 44 -22.96 -4.00 6.26
CA ARG A 44 -22.88 -3.47 4.89
C ARG A 44 -23.11 -4.57 3.87
N SER A 45 -22.42 -5.70 4.00
CA SER A 45 -22.57 -6.87 3.13
C SER A 45 -24.02 -7.33 3.01
N ALA A 46 -24.72 -7.47 4.14
CA ALA A 46 -26.11 -7.92 4.16
C ALA A 46 -27.11 -6.85 3.71
N ARG A 47 -27.00 -5.61 4.22
CA ARG A 47 -28.05 -4.58 4.06
C ARG A 47 -27.85 -3.69 2.85
N LEU A 48 -26.60 -3.32 2.54
CA LEU A 48 -26.28 -2.46 1.39
C LEU A 48 -26.13 -3.27 0.11
N HIS A 49 -25.49 -4.45 0.19
CA HIS A 49 -25.22 -5.28 -0.99
C HIS A 49 -26.19 -6.45 -1.17
N GLY A 50 -27.06 -6.72 -0.19
CA GLY A 50 -28.11 -7.74 -0.30
C GLY A 50 -27.61 -9.18 -0.29
N LEU A 51 -26.35 -9.40 0.13
CA LEU A 51 -25.72 -10.71 0.16
C LEU A 51 -26.24 -11.56 1.32
N LYS A 52 -26.23 -12.89 1.15
CA LYS A 52 -26.60 -13.82 2.22
C LYS A 52 -25.39 -14.67 2.64
N PRO A 53 -25.12 -14.83 3.95
CA PRO A 53 -23.98 -15.63 4.43
C PRO A 53 -23.98 -17.07 3.93
N GLN A 54 -25.16 -17.65 3.71
CA GLN A 54 -25.35 -19.02 3.21
C GLN A 54 -25.14 -19.20 1.71
N ASP A 55 -24.97 -18.11 0.95
CA ASP A 55 -24.75 -18.23 -0.50
C ASP A 55 -23.45 -19.03 -0.76
N SER A 56 -23.56 -20.07 -1.58
CA SER A 56 -22.47 -21.02 -1.87
C SER A 56 -21.97 -20.95 -3.32
N GLY A 57 -22.34 -19.90 -4.05
CA GLY A 57 -21.83 -19.66 -5.40
C GLY A 57 -20.32 -19.43 -5.41
N ARG A 58 -19.64 -19.80 -6.49
CA ARG A 58 -18.22 -19.44 -6.67
C ARG A 58 -18.08 -17.94 -6.86
N PRO A 59 -16.92 -17.34 -6.50
CA PRO A 59 -16.65 -15.96 -6.81
C PRO A 59 -16.86 -15.68 -8.30
N GLN A 60 -17.45 -14.52 -8.59
CA GLN A 60 -17.64 -14.09 -9.97
C GLN A 60 -16.26 -13.86 -10.62
N THR A 61 -16.14 -14.16 -11.91
CA THR A 61 -14.92 -13.92 -12.68
C THR A 61 -15.22 -13.02 -13.86
N ILE A 62 -14.35 -12.04 -14.10
CA ILE A 62 -14.43 -11.20 -15.31
C ILE A 62 -13.92 -11.96 -16.54
N THR A 63 -14.26 -11.45 -17.72
CA THR A 63 -13.77 -12.01 -18.98
C THR A 63 -12.27 -11.77 -19.14
N ALA A 64 -11.60 -12.59 -19.95
CA ALA A 64 -10.18 -12.42 -20.25
C ALA A 64 -9.87 -11.06 -20.91
N GLN A 65 -10.79 -10.52 -21.70
CA GLN A 65 -10.66 -9.17 -22.26
C GLN A 65 -10.67 -8.11 -21.16
N ARG A 66 -11.65 -8.19 -20.24
CA ARG A 66 -11.74 -7.25 -19.14
C ARG A 66 -10.52 -7.35 -18.21
N LEU A 67 -10.01 -8.55 -17.99
CA LEU A 67 -8.79 -8.75 -17.18
C LEU A 67 -7.58 -8.04 -17.82
N ARG A 68 -7.41 -8.13 -19.15
CA ARG A 68 -6.34 -7.40 -19.84
C ARG A 68 -6.49 -5.88 -19.69
N GLU A 69 -7.69 -5.34 -19.84
CA GLU A 69 -7.95 -3.91 -19.64
C GLU A 69 -7.60 -3.46 -18.21
N VAL A 70 -7.95 -4.26 -17.21
CA VAL A 70 -7.59 -3.98 -15.82
C VAL A 70 -6.08 -4.05 -15.63
N GLN A 71 -5.42 -5.09 -16.15
CA GLN A 71 -3.96 -5.24 -16.08
C GLN A 71 -3.21 -4.09 -16.73
N GLU A 72 -3.66 -3.62 -17.90
CA GLU A 72 -3.09 -2.46 -18.59
C GLU A 72 -3.22 -1.18 -17.77
N HIS A 73 -4.34 -0.99 -17.07
CA HIS A 73 -4.56 0.20 -16.23
C HIS A 73 -3.60 0.28 -15.04
N VAL A 74 -3.16 -0.87 -14.50
CA VAL A 74 -2.27 -0.95 -13.34
C VAL A 74 -0.83 -1.34 -13.69
N GLU A 75 -0.50 -1.43 -14.98
CA GLU A 75 0.77 -2.00 -15.48
C GLU A 75 2.04 -1.38 -14.86
N PRO A 76 2.16 -0.04 -14.72
CA PRO A 76 3.38 0.54 -14.14
C PRO A 76 3.60 0.10 -12.69
N LEU A 77 2.52 -0.05 -11.93
CA LEU A 77 2.58 -0.53 -10.55
C LEU A 77 2.90 -2.03 -10.50
N THR A 78 2.21 -2.84 -11.31
CA THR A 78 2.40 -4.31 -11.30
C THR A 78 3.82 -4.68 -11.73
N HIS A 79 4.39 -3.97 -12.69
CA HIS A 79 5.78 -4.15 -13.12
C HIS A 79 6.76 -3.89 -11.97
N LEU A 80 6.60 -2.77 -11.25
CA LEU A 80 7.44 -2.42 -10.10
C LEU A 80 7.24 -3.38 -8.91
N ALA A 81 6.04 -3.95 -8.78
CA ALA A 81 5.70 -4.84 -7.68
C ALA A 81 6.31 -6.24 -7.82
N GLN A 82 6.62 -6.73 -9.03
CA GLN A 82 7.07 -8.11 -9.27
C GLN A 82 8.15 -8.60 -8.29
N PRO A 83 9.27 -7.88 -8.06
CA PRO A 83 10.33 -8.38 -7.17
C PRO A 83 9.89 -8.41 -5.71
N VAL A 84 8.93 -7.57 -5.32
CA VAL A 84 8.37 -7.57 -3.96
C VAL A 84 7.42 -8.75 -3.79
N LEU A 85 6.55 -9.01 -4.77
CA LEU A 85 5.65 -10.15 -4.78
C LEU A 85 6.43 -11.48 -4.70
N ASP A 86 7.50 -11.60 -5.48
CA ASP A 86 8.35 -12.80 -5.49
C ASP A 86 9.02 -13.04 -4.12
N ARG A 87 9.59 -11.99 -3.50
CA ARG A 87 10.21 -12.09 -2.17
C ARG A 87 9.20 -12.38 -1.07
N LEU A 88 8.03 -11.77 -1.12
CA LEU A 88 6.96 -12.04 -0.18
C LEU A 88 6.53 -13.51 -0.30
N PHE A 89 6.33 -14.01 -1.52
CA PHE A 89 6.00 -15.40 -1.75
C PHE A 89 7.09 -16.37 -1.28
N GLN A 90 8.38 -16.05 -1.46
CA GLN A 90 9.46 -16.85 -0.89
C GLN A 90 9.37 -16.98 0.64
N SER A 91 8.83 -15.97 1.32
CA SER A 91 8.69 -15.95 2.78
C SER A 91 7.47 -16.73 3.28
N VAL A 92 6.37 -16.74 2.52
CA VAL A 92 5.06 -17.28 2.97
C VAL A 92 4.59 -18.51 2.18
N GLY A 93 5.19 -18.81 1.03
CA GLY A 93 4.77 -19.92 0.17
C GLY A 93 4.99 -21.29 0.81
N GLY A 94 6.07 -21.47 1.58
CA GLY A 94 6.37 -22.72 2.28
C GLY A 94 5.34 -23.12 3.35
N ILE A 95 4.55 -22.16 3.83
CA ILE A 95 3.46 -22.40 4.79
C ILE A 95 2.07 -22.49 4.12
N GLY A 96 2.01 -22.62 2.79
CA GLY A 96 0.74 -22.82 2.06
C GLY A 96 -0.08 -21.54 1.88
N CYS A 97 0.59 -20.41 1.66
CA CYS A 97 -0.05 -19.14 1.34
C CYS A 97 0.07 -18.84 -0.16
N CYS A 98 -0.93 -18.14 -0.70
CA CYS A 98 -0.83 -17.43 -1.98
C CYS A 98 -0.68 -15.94 -1.76
N VAL A 99 0.02 -15.26 -2.67
CA VAL A 99 0.11 -13.80 -2.73
C VAL A 99 -0.69 -13.32 -3.92
N LEU A 100 -1.56 -12.32 -3.73
CA LEU A 100 -2.35 -11.69 -4.77
C LEU A 100 -2.12 -10.18 -4.73
N LEU A 101 -1.96 -9.57 -5.90
CA LEU A 101 -2.07 -8.12 -6.06
C LEU A 101 -3.38 -7.86 -6.80
N ALA A 102 -4.30 -7.14 -6.16
CA ALA A 102 -5.58 -6.77 -6.73
C ALA A 102 -5.67 -5.28 -7.01
N ASP A 103 -6.41 -4.90 -8.04
CA ASP A 103 -6.69 -3.50 -8.34
C ASP A 103 -7.60 -2.85 -7.28
N SER A 104 -7.86 -1.55 -7.43
CA SER A 104 -8.73 -0.79 -6.53
C SER A 104 -10.21 -1.21 -6.57
N GLN A 105 -10.61 -2.08 -7.50
CA GLN A 105 -11.96 -2.64 -7.60
C GLN A 105 -12.06 -4.06 -7.03
N GLY A 106 -10.95 -4.61 -6.52
CA GLY A 106 -10.90 -5.92 -5.90
C GLY A 106 -10.73 -7.07 -6.88
N VAL A 107 -10.15 -6.82 -8.05
CA VAL A 107 -9.82 -7.85 -9.04
C VAL A 107 -8.33 -8.19 -8.94
N PRO A 108 -7.94 -9.42 -8.55
CA PRO A 108 -6.55 -9.86 -8.63
C PRO A 108 -6.03 -9.81 -10.08
N VAL A 109 -4.91 -9.12 -10.26
CA VAL A 109 -4.22 -8.94 -11.55
C VAL A 109 -2.92 -9.74 -11.64
N GLU A 110 -2.33 -10.05 -10.49
CA GLU A 110 -1.09 -10.81 -10.34
C GLU A 110 -1.23 -11.80 -9.18
N ARG A 111 -0.53 -12.94 -9.30
CA ARG A 111 -0.58 -14.03 -8.33
C ARG A 111 0.77 -14.71 -8.18
N ARG A 112 1.07 -15.16 -6.97
CA ARG A 112 2.06 -16.21 -6.68
C ARG A 112 1.43 -17.28 -5.79
N GLY A 113 1.64 -18.54 -6.14
CA GLY A 113 1.14 -19.70 -5.41
C GLY A 113 1.96 -20.92 -5.76
N ALA A 114 2.00 -21.91 -4.86
CA ALA A 114 2.62 -23.18 -5.16
C ALA A 114 1.71 -23.97 -6.11
N VAL A 115 2.30 -24.55 -7.16
CA VAL A 115 1.55 -25.35 -8.16
C VAL A 115 0.74 -26.48 -7.51
N ALA A 116 1.26 -27.06 -6.43
CA ALA A 116 0.59 -28.12 -5.67
C ALA A 116 -0.75 -27.66 -5.04
N ASP A 117 -0.94 -26.36 -4.84
CA ASP A 117 -2.13 -25.78 -4.24
C ASP A 117 -3.04 -25.08 -5.29
N ASP A 118 -2.66 -25.08 -6.57
CA ASP A 118 -3.38 -24.33 -7.61
C ASP A 118 -4.84 -24.76 -7.78
N ASP A 119 -5.13 -26.06 -7.74
CA ASP A 119 -6.51 -26.57 -7.85
C ASP A 119 -7.38 -26.07 -6.68
N VAL A 120 -6.82 -26.02 -5.48
CA VAL A 120 -7.50 -25.50 -4.28
C VAL A 120 -7.70 -24.00 -4.43
N PHE A 121 -6.64 -23.25 -4.72
CA PHE A 121 -6.74 -21.80 -4.87
C PHE A 121 -7.69 -21.38 -5.98
N HIS A 122 -7.72 -22.09 -7.10
CA HIS A 122 -8.65 -21.84 -8.20
C HIS A 122 -10.10 -22.10 -7.78
N GLN A 123 -10.38 -23.18 -7.03
CA GLN A 123 -11.73 -23.46 -6.52
C GLN A 123 -12.24 -22.39 -5.54
N TRP A 124 -11.34 -21.81 -4.75
CA TRP A 124 -11.66 -20.75 -3.79
C TRP A 124 -11.68 -19.35 -4.42
N GLY A 125 -11.34 -19.22 -5.71
CA GLY A 125 -11.30 -17.93 -6.41
C GLY A 125 -10.08 -17.07 -6.10
N LEU A 126 -9.03 -17.65 -5.52
CA LEU A 126 -7.73 -17.00 -5.29
C LEU A 126 -6.90 -17.02 -6.58
N TRP A 127 -7.49 -16.44 -7.63
CA TRP A 127 -6.99 -16.45 -9.00
C TRP A 127 -7.22 -15.10 -9.69
N THR A 128 -6.43 -14.80 -10.71
CA THR A 128 -6.57 -13.56 -11.48
C THR A 128 -7.92 -13.48 -12.17
N GLY A 129 -8.55 -12.31 -12.12
CA GLY A 129 -9.87 -12.07 -12.71
C GLY A 129 -11.06 -12.46 -11.83
N ALA A 130 -10.85 -13.06 -10.66
CA ALA A 130 -11.91 -13.18 -9.66
C ALA A 130 -12.30 -11.79 -9.11
N VAL A 131 -13.56 -11.60 -8.70
CA VAL A 131 -14.05 -10.33 -8.16
C VAL A 131 -14.25 -10.47 -6.66
N TRP A 132 -13.41 -9.80 -5.88
CA TRP A 132 -13.39 -9.84 -4.41
C TRP A 132 -13.87 -8.53 -3.75
N SER A 133 -14.54 -7.66 -4.49
CA SER A 133 -15.16 -6.47 -3.91
C SER A 133 -16.12 -6.87 -2.77
N GLU A 134 -16.25 -6.02 -1.73
CA GLU A 134 -17.19 -6.27 -0.63
C GLU A 134 -18.65 -6.35 -1.14
N ALA A 135 -18.94 -5.71 -2.27
CA ALA A 135 -20.23 -5.78 -2.93
C ALA A 135 -20.56 -7.14 -3.56
N CYS A 136 -19.53 -7.92 -3.93
CA CYS A 136 -19.70 -9.23 -4.55
C CYS A 136 -19.54 -10.39 -3.55
N GLU A 137 -18.55 -10.30 -2.65
CA GLU A 137 -18.14 -11.41 -1.77
C GLU A 137 -18.42 -11.12 -0.28
N GLY A 138 -19.02 -9.97 0.03
CA GLY A 138 -19.19 -9.50 1.40
C GLY A 138 -17.86 -9.26 2.08
N THR A 139 -17.86 -9.26 3.41
CA THR A 139 -16.63 -9.15 4.21
C THR A 139 -15.61 -10.23 3.83
N ASN A 140 -14.49 -9.77 3.28
CA ASN A 140 -13.35 -10.56 2.84
C ASN A 140 -12.09 -9.68 2.90
N GLY A 141 -10.90 -10.26 2.83
CA GLY A 141 -9.64 -9.50 2.94
C GLY A 141 -9.53 -8.33 1.97
N ILE A 142 -9.66 -8.60 0.66
CA ILE A 142 -9.46 -7.64 -0.44
C ILE A 142 -10.53 -6.54 -0.37
N GLY A 143 -11.81 -6.91 -0.44
CA GLY A 143 -12.92 -5.97 -0.48
C GLY A 143 -13.00 -5.10 0.76
N THR A 144 -12.79 -5.67 1.95
CA THR A 144 -12.83 -4.91 3.20
C THR A 144 -11.61 -4.01 3.34
N CYS A 145 -10.42 -4.41 2.88
CA CYS A 145 -9.25 -3.51 2.82
C CYS A 145 -9.53 -2.27 1.95
N ILE A 146 -10.19 -2.46 0.80
CA ILE A 146 -10.57 -1.37 -0.11
C ILE A 146 -11.54 -0.41 0.57
N VAL A 147 -12.59 -0.92 1.21
CA VAL A 147 -13.60 -0.10 1.90
C VAL A 147 -13.02 0.64 3.10
N GLU A 148 -12.19 -0.04 3.90
CA GLU A 148 -11.66 0.50 5.15
C GLU A 148 -10.41 1.38 4.96
N GLN A 149 -9.79 1.37 3.76
CA GLN A 149 -8.60 2.16 3.42
C GLN A 149 -7.43 1.97 4.42
N ARG A 150 -7.30 0.75 4.95
CA ARG A 150 -6.28 0.35 5.92
C ARG A 150 -6.01 -1.14 5.81
N ALA A 151 -4.86 -1.57 6.31
CA ALA A 151 -4.54 -2.98 6.39
C ALA A 151 -5.52 -3.71 7.34
N VAL A 152 -5.91 -4.92 6.95
CA VAL A 152 -6.86 -5.76 7.68
C VAL A 152 -6.39 -7.21 7.70
N THR A 153 -6.81 -7.94 8.72
CA THR A 153 -6.83 -9.40 8.69
C THR A 153 -8.28 -9.85 8.81
N ILE A 154 -8.74 -10.68 7.88
CA ILE A 154 -10.03 -11.36 7.96
C ILE A 154 -9.73 -12.85 8.13
N HIS A 155 -9.93 -13.33 9.36
CA HIS A 155 -9.58 -14.67 9.77
C HIS A 155 -10.82 -15.57 9.81
N ARG A 156 -10.84 -16.63 9.00
CA ARG A 156 -11.82 -17.72 9.05
C ARG A 156 -13.27 -17.25 9.10
N ASP A 157 -13.94 -17.48 10.22
CA ASP A 157 -15.32 -17.12 10.56
C ASP A 157 -15.57 -15.61 10.66
N GLN A 158 -14.57 -14.79 10.33
CA GLN A 158 -14.73 -13.36 10.07
C GLN A 158 -15.20 -13.09 8.63
N HIS A 159 -15.00 -14.01 7.69
CA HIS A 159 -15.55 -13.89 6.35
C HIS A 159 -17.08 -13.86 6.38
N PHE A 160 -17.70 -13.06 5.52
CA PHE A 160 -19.16 -12.97 5.48
C PHE A 160 -19.79 -14.27 4.98
N HIS A 161 -19.35 -14.78 3.84
CA HIS A 161 -19.85 -16.04 3.30
C HIS A 161 -19.26 -17.26 4.02
N ALA A 162 -20.13 -18.20 4.36
CA ALA A 162 -19.76 -19.43 5.05
C ALA A 162 -18.73 -20.28 4.29
N ARG A 163 -18.82 -20.30 2.94
CA ARG A 163 -17.87 -21.01 2.08
C ARG A 163 -16.43 -20.51 2.22
N ASN A 164 -16.24 -19.24 2.61
CA ASN A 164 -14.93 -18.61 2.77
C ASN A 164 -14.38 -18.76 4.19
N SER A 165 -15.09 -19.43 5.11
CA SER A 165 -14.68 -19.58 6.52
C SER A 165 -13.41 -20.39 6.76
N GLY A 166 -12.88 -21.06 5.74
CA GLY A 166 -11.55 -21.68 5.79
C GLY A 166 -10.40 -20.77 5.33
N LEU A 167 -10.69 -19.56 4.83
CA LEU A 167 -9.66 -18.59 4.45
C LEU A 167 -9.18 -17.78 5.64
N SER A 168 -7.90 -17.48 5.65
CA SER A 168 -7.34 -16.38 6.45
C SER A 168 -6.57 -15.46 5.52
N CYS A 169 -6.98 -14.20 5.48
CA CYS A 169 -6.44 -13.19 4.57
C CYS A 169 -5.80 -12.07 5.39
N SER A 170 -4.56 -11.70 5.07
CA SER A 170 -3.92 -10.47 5.54
C SER A 170 -3.70 -9.57 4.34
N VAL A 171 -4.28 -8.37 4.38
CA VAL A 171 -4.33 -7.47 3.23
C VAL A 171 -3.86 -6.09 3.62
N ALA A 172 -3.04 -5.46 2.78
CA ALA A 172 -2.61 -4.07 2.94
C ALA A 172 -2.90 -3.25 1.68
N PRO A 173 -3.36 -2.00 1.83
CA PRO A 173 -3.61 -1.11 0.72
C PRO A 173 -2.31 -0.56 0.14
N ILE A 174 -2.33 -0.24 -1.16
CA ILE A 174 -1.25 0.42 -1.89
C ILE A 174 -1.81 1.67 -2.53
N HIS A 175 -1.18 2.80 -2.24
CA HIS A 175 -1.58 4.11 -2.71
C HIS A 175 -0.59 4.71 -3.69
N ASP A 176 -1.10 5.57 -4.57
CA ASP A 176 -0.31 6.27 -5.56
C ASP A 176 0.41 7.50 -4.96
N HIS A 177 1.12 8.21 -5.82
CA HIS A 177 1.84 9.43 -5.49
C HIS A 177 0.94 10.62 -5.06
N THR A 178 -0.37 10.53 -5.29
CA THR A 178 -1.39 11.50 -4.81
C THR A 178 -2.05 11.05 -3.51
N GLY A 179 -1.75 9.84 -3.04
CA GLY A 179 -2.34 9.25 -1.83
C GLY A 179 -3.64 8.49 -2.07
N ARG A 180 -4.04 8.27 -3.33
CA ARG A 180 -5.25 7.52 -3.69
C ARG A 180 -4.98 6.03 -3.73
N LEU A 181 -5.97 5.23 -3.33
CA LEU A 181 -5.87 3.76 -3.42
C LEU A 181 -5.82 3.33 -4.89
N VAL A 182 -4.78 2.58 -5.26
CA VAL A 182 -4.57 2.06 -6.61
C VAL A 182 -4.62 0.53 -6.64
N ALA A 183 -4.19 -0.13 -5.57
CA ALA A 183 -4.19 -1.59 -5.46
C ALA A 183 -4.25 -2.03 -4.00
N VAL A 184 -4.45 -3.33 -3.78
CA VAL A 184 -4.27 -3.98 -2.48
C VAL A 184 -3.42 -5.23 -2.65
N LEU A 185 -2.56 -5.49 -1.66
CA LEU A 185 -1.72 -6.68 -1.58
C LEU A 185 -2.34 -7.63 -0.55
N ASP A 186 -2.70 -8.83 -1.01
CA ASP A 186 -3.30 -9.88 -0.20
C ASP A 186 -2.35 -11.07 -0.05
N VAL A 187 -2.30 -11.63 1.15
CA VAL A 187 -1.78 -12.97 1.41
C VAL A 187 -2.88 -13.79 2.05
N SER A 188 -3.28 -14.84 1.33
CA SER A 188 -4.35 -15.74 1.72
C SER A 188 -3.81 -17.14 1.99
N SER A 189 -4.33 -17.80 3.02
CA SER A 189 -4.10 -19.23 3.28
C SER A 189 -5.42 -19.98 3.43
N CYS A 190 -5.45 -21.20 2.91
CA CYS A 190 -6.55 -22.16 3.08
C CYS A 190 -6.25 -23.23 4.14
N ARG A 191 -5.15 -23.10 4.90
CA ARG A 191 -4.72 -24.11 5.87
C ARG A 191 -5.31 -23.87 7.26
N SER A 192 -5.72 -24.97 7.90
CA SER A 192 -6.33 -24.95 9.22
C SER A 192 -5.33 -24.89 10.38
N ASP A 193 -4.02 -25.04 10.13
CA ASP A 193 -2.93 -25.01 11.11
C ASP A 193 -2.25 -23.64 11.24
N LEU A 194 -2.73 -22.62 10.53
CA LEU A 194 -2.24 -21.26 10.67
C LEU A 194 -2.54 -20.72 12.09
N THR A 195 -1.50 -20.63 12.92
CA THR A 195 -1.60 -20.09 14.28
C THR A 195 -1.69 -18.56 14.25
N GLU A 196 -2.16 -17.97 15.36
CA GLU A 196 -2.24 -16.51 15.51
C GLU A 196 -0.86 -15.83 15.38
N GLY A 197 0.20 -16.50 15.86
CA GLY A 197 1.58 -16.02 15.69
C GLY A 197 2.01 -15.93 14.22
N TYR A 198 1.67 -16.92 13.40
CA TYR A 198 1.91 -16.86 11.96
C TYR A 198 1.08 -15.77 11.28
N ALA A 199 -0.20 -15.61 11.68
CA ALA A 199 -1.04 -14.55 11.15
C ALA A 199 -0.46 -13.15 11.42
N GLY A 200 0.08 -12.91 12.62
CA GLY A 200 0.76 -11.64 12.94
C GLY A 200 2.01 -11.39 12.11
N LEU A 201 2.84 -12.42 11.88
CA LEU A 201 4.04 -12.31 11.05
C LEU A 201 3.70 -12.08 9.58
N ILE A 202 2.70 -12.79 9.04
CA ILE A 202 2.21 -12.58 7.68
C ILE A 202 1.67 -11.15 7.54
N PHE A 203 0.87 -10.69 8.50
CA PHE A 203 0.34 -9.32 8.49
C PHE A 203 1.48 -8.28 8.46
N ALA A 204 2.51 -8.43 9.28
CA ALA A 204 3.67 -7.55 9.26
C ALA A 204 4.41 -7.60 7.91
N ALA A 205 4.61 -8.79 7.33
CA ALA A 205 5.26 -8.96 6.04
C ALA A 205 4.47 -8.33 4.88
N VAL A 206 3.14 -8.45 4.89
CA VAL A 206 2.24 -7.83 3.90
C VAL A 206 2.30 -6.31 3.98
N ASN A 207 2.24 -5.75 5.20
CA ASN A 207 2.34 -4.29 5.38
C ASN A 207 3.68 -3.75 4.90
N GLU A 208 4.79 -4.44 5.21
CA GLU A 208 6.11 -4.04 4.76
C GLU A 208 6.27 -4.13 3.24
N ALA A 209 5.76 -5.20 2.63
CA ALA A 209 5.75 -5.39 1.18
C ALA A 209 4.92 -4.29 0.48
N ALA A 210 3.71 -3.99 0.96
CA ALA A 210 2.87 -2.93 0.42
C ALA A 210 3.58 -1.56 0.51
N ARG A 211 4.16 -1.23 1.68
CA ARG A 211 4.93 0.01 1.88
C ARG A 211 6.14 0.11 0.94
N LYS A 212 6.81 -1.01 0.66
CA LYS A 212 7.92 -1.05 -0.30
C LYS A 212 7.45 -0.78 -1.72
N ILE A 213 6.33 -1.38 -2.13
CA ILE A 213 5.71 -1.13 -3.45
C ILE A 213 5.31 0.35 -3.57
N GLU A 214 4.64 0.93 -2.56
CA GLU A 214 4.29 2.35 -2.54
C GLU A 214 5.53 3.25 -2.66
N THR A 215 6.61 2.92 -1.94
CA THR A 215 7.87 3.67 -1.98
C THR A 215 8.49 3.65 -3.38
N ASP A 216 8.52 2.48 -4.02
CA ASP A 216 9.09 2.32 -5.36
C ASP A 216 8.21 3.05 -6.39
N TYR A 217 6.89 2.97 -6.25
CA TYR A 217 5.95 3.65 -7.13
C TYR A 217 6.01 5.18 -6.99
N PHE A 218 6.15 5.70 -5.77
CA PHE A 218 6.37 7.12 -5.51
C PHE A 218 7.65 7.63 -6.18
N ARG A 219 8.75 6.88 -6.06
CA ARG A 219 10.03 7.20 -6.72
C ARG A 219 9.93 7.13 -8.24
N TYR A 220 9.20 6.15 -8.76
CA TYR A 220 8.94 6.02 -10.19
C TYR A 220 8.17 7.22 -10.75
N HIS A 221 7.24 7.81 -10.00
CA HIS A 221 6.53 9.02 -10.45
C HIS A 221 7.43 10.27 -10.40
N PHE A 222 8.29 10.37 -9.38
CA PHE A 222 9.12 11.55 -9.11
C PHE A 222 10.62 11.34 -9.43
N GLN A 223 10.95 10.69 -10.55
CA GLN A 223 12.32 10.25 -10.88
C GLN A 223 13.35 11.39 -10.96
N LYS A 224 12.89 12.61 -11.26
CA LYS A 224 13.73 13.81 -11.39
C LYS A 224 13.80 14.63 -10.10
N ALA A 225 13.03 14.26 -9.09
CA ALA A 225 12.99 14.96 -7.81
C ALA A 225 13.92 14.28 -6.80
N ARG A 226 14.40 15.07 -5.84
CA ARG A 226 15.05 14.53 -4.65
C ARG A 226 13.97 14.00 -3.70
N ILE A 227 14.06 12.72 -3.36
CA ILE A 227 13.14 12.10 -2.41
C ILE A 227 13.76 12.16 -1.01
N VAL A 228 13.02 12.74 -0.06
CA VAL A 228 13.45 12.90 1.34
C VAL A 228 12.40 12.37 2.30
N LEU A 229 12.81 12.03 3.52
CA LEU A 229 11.87 11.74 4.59
C LEU A 229 11.17 13.02 5.04
N ALA A 230 9.86 12.94 5.25
CA ALA A 230 9.09 14.02 5.82
C ALA A 230 9.50 14.22 7.30
N PRO A 231 9.54 15.47 7.78
CA PRO A 231 9.92 15.81 9.16
C PRO A 231 8.74 15.58 10.11
N VAL A 232 8.35 14.32 10.29
CA VAL A 232 7.18 13.92 11.09
C VAL A 232 7.63 13.05 12.28
N ALA A 233 6.82 13.01 13.34
CA ALA A 233 7.12 12.22 14.54
C ALA A 233 7.42 10.74 14.20
N GLU A 234 8.24 10.10 15.03
CA GLU A 234 8.86 8.78 14.79
C GLU A 234 7.88 7.66 14.42
N HIS A 235 6.60 7.80 14.77
CA HIS A 235 5.55 6.82 14.47
C HIS A 235 5.15 6.74 12.98
N ASN A 236 5.64 7.65 12.12
CA ASN A 236 5.41 7.64 10.66
C ASN A 236 6.70 7.31 9.88
N SER A 237 7.38 6.23 10.28
CA SER A 237 8.58 5.73 9.60
C SER A 237 8.30 5.42 8.12
N GLY A 238 8.82 6.26 7.22
CA GLY A 238 8.66 6.09 5.77
C GLY A 238 7.74 7.11 5.09
N ALA A 239 7.33 8.19 5.76
CA ALA A 239 6.75 9.36 5.10
C ALA A 239 7.75 10.02 4.16
N LEU A 240 7.42 10.11 2.86
CA LEU A 240 8.27 10.67 1.81
C LEU A 240 7.71 11.97 1.23
N LEU A 241 8.61 12.91 0.93
CA LEU A 241 8.38 14.10 0.12
C LEU A 241 9.26 14.06 -1.14
N ALA A 242 8.73 14.58 -2.24
CA ALA A 242 9.47 14.80 -3.49
C ALA A 242 9.75 16.30 -3.66
N ILE A 243 11.03 16.66 -3.77
CA ILE A 243 11.50 18.04 -3.88
C ILE A 243 12.15 18.25 -5.26
N ASP A 244 11.70 19.26 -6.00
CA ASP A 244 12.25 19.59 -7.30
C ASP A 244 13.62 20.33 -7.20
N ARG A 245 14.11 20.81 -8.34
CA ARG A 245 15.41 21.50 -8.43
C ARG A 245 15.41 22.92 -7.82
N ASP A 246 14.22 23.48 -7.64
CA ASP A 246 14.00 24.85 -7.17
C ASP A 246 13.62 24.83 -5.66
N ASP A 247 13.90 23.71 -4.98
CA ASP A 247 13.61 23.43 -3.57
C ASP A 247 12.11 23.51 -3.22
N MET A 248 11.23 23.20 -4.20
CA MET A 248 9.79 23.10 -4.00
C MET A 248 9.36 21.66 -3.78
N VAL A 249 8.50 21.44 -2.78
CA VAL A 249 7.80 20.17 -2.57
C VAL A 249 6.71 20.05 -3.62
N ILE A 250 6.87 19.05 -4.49
CA ILE A 250 5.95 18.75 -5.61
C ILE A 250 5.18 17.45 -5.40
N GLY A 251 5.46 16.72 -4.32
CA GLY A 251 4.81 15.45 -4.03
C GLY A 251 4.97 15.01 -2.59
N ALA A 252 3.99 14.28 -2.10
CA ALA A 252 3.98 13.68 -0.78
C ALA A 252 3.32 12.30 -0.85
N SER A 253 4.00 11.29 -0.31
CA SER A 253 3.42 9.96 -0.08
C SER A 253 2.20 10.05 0.83
N ARG A 254 1.34 9.02 0.83
CA ARG A 254 0.13 9.03 1.67
C ARG A 254 0.42 9.22 3.17
N SER A 255 1.44 8.55 3.70
CA SER A 255 1.83 8.70 5.10
C SER A 255 2.30 10.11 5.42
N ALA A 256 3.06 10.76 4.51
CA ALA A 256 3.42 12.17 4.64
C ALA A 256 2.18 13.08 4.58
N ARG A 257 1.24 12.81 3.68
CA ARG A 257 0.00 13.58 3.56
C ARG A 257 -0.82 13.56 4.85
N LEU A 258 -1.05 12.38 5.41
CA LEU A 258 -1.76 12.24 6.68
C LEU A 258 -1.03 12.94 7.83
N ALA A 259 0.29 12.73 7.94
CA ALA A 259 1.07 13.27 9.04
C ALA A 259 1.19 14.80 9.02
N LEU A 260 1.16 15.39 7.82
CA LEU A 260 1.27 16.84 7.61
C LEU A 260 -0.09 17.52 7.41
N GLY A 261 -1.20 16.78 7.51
CA GLY A 261 -2.55 17.32 7.29
C GLY A 261 -2.79 17.79 5.85
N LEU A 262 -2.08 17.24 4.87
CA LEU A 262 -2.28 17.53 3.45
C LEU A 262 -3.49 16.73 2.96
N GLY A 263 -4.55 17.42 2.53
CA GLY A 263 -5.68 16.79 1.86
C GLY A 263 -5.31 16.20 0.49
N GLU A 264 -6.30 15.65 -0.23
CA GLU A 264 -6.11 15.14 -1.59
C GLU A 264 -5.55 16.22 -2.54
N ASP A 265 -6.04 17.44 -2.36
CA ASP A 265 -5.62 18.63 -3.11
C ASP A 265 -4.35 19.30 -2.54
N GLY A 266 -3.79 18.73 -1.46
CA GLY A 266 -2.52 19.19 -0.91
C GLY A 266 -1.42 19.07 -1.95
N LEU A 267 -0.65 20.14 -2.14
CA LEU A 267 0.39 20.30 -3.17
C LEU A 267 -0.13 20.43 -4.61
N LYS A 268 -1.36 20.90 -4.83
CA LYS A 268 -1.78 21.43 -6.15
C LYS A 268 -0.82 22.50 -6.65
N ASP A 269 -0.46 23.41 -5.75
CA ASP A 269 0.63 24.36 -5.94
C ASP A 269 1.88 23.87 -5.18
N PRO A 270 3.07 23.89 -5.79
CA PRO A 270 4.29 23.53 -5.09
C PRO A 270 4.52 24.43 -3.86
N VAL A 271 4.96 23.83 -2.76
CA VAL A 271 5.19 24.54 -1.49
C VAL A 271 6.71 24.53 -1.19
N PRO A 272 7.33 25.63 -0.76
CA PRO A 272 8.75 25.64 -0.42
C PRO A 272 9.10 24.55 0.60
N ALA A 273 10.18 23.81 0.37
CA ALA A 273 10.58 22.75 1.29
C ALA A 273 10.86 23.26 2.71
N ALA A 274 11.40 24.47 2.85
CA ALA A 274 11.67 25.09 4.14
C ALA A 274 10.45 25.16 5.07
N ASP A 275 9.24 25.35 4.49
CA ASP A 275 7.99 25.47 5.23
C ASP A 275 7.60 24.15 5.92
N PHE A 276 8.03 23.00 5.38
CA PHE A 276 7.79 21.69 5.99
C PHE A 276 8.81 21.34 7.07
N PHE A 277 10.08 21.71 6.89
CA PHE A 277 11.16 21.33 7.79
C PHE A 277 11.26 22.20 9.06
N GLY A 278 10.27 23.06 9.31
CA GLY A 278 10.27 23.96 10.46
C GLY A 278 11.46 24.91 10.44
N VAL A 279 12.10 25.10 9.27
CA VAL A 279 13.02 26.20 9.03
C VAL A 279 12.15 27.42 8.81
N LEU A 280 11.46 27.83 9.88
CA LEU A 280 11.04 29.21 10.04
C LEU A 280 12.35 30.00 10.10
N THR A 281 12.90 30.34 8.93
CA THR A 281 13.69 31.55 8.85
C THR A 281 12.74 32.64 9.32
N GLU A 282 13.07 33.26 10.44
CA GLU A 282 12.57 34.58 10.78
C GLU A 282 12.48 35.38 9.48
N LYS A 283 11.27 35.79 9.11
CA LYS A 283 10.90 36.61 7.94
C LYS A 283 12.09 37.35 7.31
N THR A 284 12.87 36.66 6.48
CA THR A 284 13.93 37.14 5.58
C THR A 284 14.67 35.91 5.05
N THR A 285 14.24 35.33 3.94
CA THR A 285 15.17 34.64 3.05
C THR A 285 16.08 35.72 2.46
N ASP A 286 17.18 36.05 3.16
CA ASP A 286 18.16 36.98 2.64
C ASP A 286 18.76 36.37 1.36
N MET A 287 18.70 37.09 0.23
CA MET A 287 19.36 36.67 -1.02
C MET A 287 20.83 36.30 -0.78
N ALA A 288 21.45 36.87 0.27
CA ALA A 288 22.78 36.50 0.72
C ALA A 288 22.92 35.02 1.10
N GLU A 289 21.95 34.39 1.78
CA GLU A 289 22.01 32.97 2.14
C GLU A 289 21.86 32.05 0.93
N ALA A 290 20.93 32.39 0.02
CA ALA A 290 20.77 31.67 -1.24
C ALA A 290 22.05 31.75 -2.09
N GLU A 291 22.63 32.95 -2.20
CA GLU A 291 23.91 33.17 -2.87
C GLU A 291 25.05 32.40 -2.21
N ARG A 292 25.09 32.39 -0.87
CA ARG A 292 26.07 31.64 -0.07
C ARG A 292 26.00 30.14 -0.37
N GLY A 293 24.79 29.58 -0.40
CA GLY A 293 24.56 28.18 -0.73
C GLY A 293 25.04 27.80 -2.13
N VAL A 294 24.79 28.65 -3.13
CA VAL A 294 25.26 28.46 -4.51
C VAL A 294 26.79 28.44 -4.58
N ILE A 295 27.46 29.37 -3.90
CA ILE A 295 28.93 29.45 -3.90
C ILE A 295 29.55 28.24 -3.18
N ILE A 296 29.01 27.82 -2.03
CA ILE A 296 29.51 26.65 -1.29
C ILE A 296 29.41 25.39 -2.16
N ARG A 297 28.30 25.17 -2.87
CA ARG A 297 28.14 24.02 -3.78
C ARG A 297 29.14 24.05 -4.93
N ALA A 298 29.41 25.22 -5.52
CA ALA A 298 30.38 25.36 -6.60
C ALA A 298 31.82 25.11 -6.13
N LEU A 299 32.18 25.57 -4.92
CA LEU A 299 33.46 25.27 -4.29
C LEU A 299 33.62 23.77 -4.03
N ALA A 300 32.60 23.12 -3.46
CA ALA A 300 32.62 21.69 -3.18
C ALA A 300 32.83 20.86 -4.47
N ARG A 301 32.09 21.16 -5.55
CA ARG A 301 32.25 20.52 -6.87
C ARG A 301 33.62 20.73 -7.52
N SER A 302 34.32 21.79 -7.10
CA SER A 302 35.63 22.15 -7.61
C SER A 302 36.76 21.69 -6.70
N GLU A 303 36.48 20.92 -5.63
CA GLU A 303 37.46 20.57 -4.60
C GLU A 303 38.19 21.82 -4.05
N GLY A 304 37.46 22.92 -3.87
CA GLY A 304 38.00 24.20 -3.41
C GLY A 304 38.77 25.02 -4.46
N LYS A 305 38.95 24.52 -5.70
CA LYS A 305 39.67 25.23 -6.78
C LYS A 305 38.88 26.44 -7.28
N ILE A 306 39.25 27.64 -6.82
CA ILE A 306 38.57 28.91 -7.11
C ILE A 306 38.40 29.19 -8.61
N SER A 307 39.43 28.95 -9.43
CA SER A 307 39.35 29.18 -10.88
C SER A 307 38.27 28.32 -11.54
N LEU A 308 38.11 27.07 -11.09
CA LEU A 308 37.12 26.15 -11.59
C LEU A 308 35.72 26.51 -11.07
N ALA A 309 35.61 26.85 -9.78
CA ALA A 309 34.35 27.29 -9.17
C ALA A 309 33.82 28.59 -9.84
N ALA A 310 34.69 29.55 -10.11
CA ALA A 310 34.35 30.78 -10.82
C ALA A 310 33.84 30.49 -12.24
N LYS A 311 34.49 29.55 -12.95
CA LYS A 311 34.05 29.08 -14.28
C LYS A 311 32.67 28.41 -14.23
N ILE A 312 32.42 27.53 -13.25
CA ILE A 312 31.10 26.88 -13.05
C ILE A 312 30.02 27.93 -12.80
N LEU A 313 30.33 28.98 -12.03
CA LEU A 313 29.39 30.04 -11.68
C LEU A 313 29.25 31.13 -12.76
N GLY A 314 29.98 31.05 -13.87
CA GLY A 314 29.95 32.04 -14.94
C GLY A 314 30.43 33.43 -14.52
N MET A 315 31.31 33.55 -13.51
CA MET A 315 31.82 34.82 -13.00
C MET A 315 33.34 34.88 -12.97
N SER A 316 33.91 36.10 -12.92
CA SER A 316 35.37 36.26 -12.79
C SER A 316 35.86 35.82 -11.39
N ARG A 317 37.12 35.37 -11.31
CA ARG A 317 37.77 35.03 -10.03
C ARG A 317 37.70 36.17 -9.02
N ALA A 318 37.91 37.41 -9.47
CA ALA A 318 37.84 38.60 -8.61
C ALA A 318 36.44 38.83 -8.05
N THR A 319 35.39 38.57 -8.83
CA THR A 319 34.00 38.65 -8.35
C THR A 319 33.70 37.55 -7.33
N LEU A 320 34.17 36.32 -7.57
CA LEU A 320 34.00 35.22 -6.61
C LEU A 320 34.71 35.52 -5.27
N HIS A 321 35.95 36.01 -5.31
CA HIS A 321 36.68 36.41 -4.08
C HIS A 321 35.94 37.47 -3.26
N ARG A 322 35.38 38.51 -3.92
CA ARG A 322 34.59 39.54 -3.24
C ARG A 322 33.34 38.94 -2.57
N LYS A 323 32.65 38.02 -3.25
CA LYS A 323 31.45 37.36 -2.70
C LYS A 323 31.79 36.42 -1.54
N LEU A 324 32.90 35.67 -1.59
CA LEU A 324 33.36 34.82 -0.49
C LEU A 324 33.60 35.62 0.80
N ASN A 325 34.27 36.77 0.69
CA ASN A 325 34.54 37.65 1.83
C ASN A 325 33.24 38.25 2.39
N ARG A 326 32.36 38.77 1.52
CA ARG A 326 31.09 39.37 1.92
C ARG A 326 30.16 38.39 2.64
N LEU A 327 30.13 37.12 2.20
CA LEU A 327 29.27 36.07 2.74
C LEU A 327 29.94 35.22 3.83
N GLN A 328 31.13 35.63 4.28
CA GLN A 328 31.90 34.98 5.35
C GLN A 328 32.09 33.46 5.14
N ILE A 329 32.31 33.04 3.90
CA ILE A 329 32.56 31.62 3.57
C ILE A 329 34.03 31.32 3.87
N ARG A 330 34.30 30.61 4.98
CA ARG A 330 35.64 30.18 5.39
C ARG A 330 36.08 28.94 4.62
N ARG A 331 37.38 28.84 4.32
CA ARG A 331 38.00 27.64 3.74
C ARG A 331 38.10 26.56 4.82
N ASN A 332 37.81 25.33 4.45
CA ASN A 332 38.50 24.21 5.08
C ASN A 332 39.84 24.10 4.34
N ASP A 333 40.92 24.37 5.07
CA ASP A 333 42.29 24.14 4.60
C ASP A 333 42.58 22.64 4.50
#